data_AF-A0A9P8MSJ5-F1
#
_entry.id   AF-A0A9P8MSJ5-F1
#
_cell.length_a   1.000
_cell.length_b   1.000
_cell.length_c   1.000
_cell.angle_alpha   90.00
_cell.angle_beta   90.00
_cell.angle_gamma   90.00
#
_symmetry.space_group_name_H-M   'P 1'
#
loop_
_entity.id
_entity.type
_entity.pdbx_description
1 polymer ?
#
loop_
_entity_poly.entity_id
_entity_poly.type
_entity_poly.pdbx_seq_one_letter_code
_entity_poly.pdbx_strand_id
1 'polypeptide(L)'
;MFADLLQRIEHDIDKIGNELWNIDGPEDLLDNIFEKLSSLKARVEVRKSLQGTANLLRRQPSDKALPKQQATKVKHFIRFVFRKDSREEGRRRQLRDLDCDTLKFCGLSYSTEEIIKLDDAEFEVLRRHGEEFFHRRALARLLYRPDVDKAVDAKFEDPDDDGSYETFIQSNNSVGLPKDV
;
A
#
# COMPACT_ATOMS: atom_id res chain seq x y z
N MET A 1 12.08 18.19 15.68
CA MET A 1 10.59 18.12 15.58
C MET A 1 10.07 16.71 15.27
N PHE A 2 10.49 16.06 14.17
CA PHE A 2 10.02 14.68 13.87
C PHE A 2 10.65 13.61 14.78
N ALA A 3 11.94 13.74 15.10
CA ALA A 3 12.62 12.87 16.06
C ALA A 3 12.04 13.01 17.48
N ASP A 4 11.80 14.25 17.92
CA ASP A 4 11.21 14.53 19.24
C ASP A 4 9.79 13.97 19.38
N LEU A 5 8.99 13.98 18.30
CA LEU A 5 7.67 13.37 18.28
C LEU A 5 7.74 11.84 18.40
N LEU A 6 8.67 11.20 17.69
CA LEU A 6 8.85 9.74 17.77
C LEU A 6 9.32 9.31 19.16
N GLN A 7 10.30 10.02 19.73
CA GLN A 7 10.76 9.77 21.10
C GLN A 7 9.64 9.93 22.13
N ARG A 8 8.76 10.93 21.93
CA ARG A 8 7.60 11.11 22.79
C ARG A 8 6.59 9.96 22.65
N ILE A 9 6.32 9.50 21.44
CA ILE A 9 5.44 8.35 21.19
C ILE A 9 6.01 7.09 21.84
N GLU A 10 7.32 6.83 21.68
CA GLU A 10 8.00 5.69 22.31
C GLU A 10 7.90 5.76 23.84
N HIS A 11 8.22 6.92 24.43
CA HIS A 11 8.09 7.15 25.87
C HIS A 11 6.66 6.92 26.37
N ASP A 12 5.65 7.42 25.66
CA ASP A 12 4.25 7.27 26.06
C ASP A 12 3.79 5.80 25.96
N ILE A 13 4.28 5.04 24.98
CA ILE A 13 4.02 3.59 24.87
C ILE A 13 4.66 2.83 26.03
N ASP A 14 5.92 3.11 26.36
CA ASP A 14 6.63 2.48 27.49
C ASP A 14 5.92 2.80 28.82
N LYS A 15 5.49 4.06 28.99
CA LYS A 15 4.72 4.48 30.15
C LYS A 15 3.41 3.71 30.27
N ILE A 16 2.64 3.58 29.20
CA ILE A 16 1.40 2.79 29.19
C ILE A 16 1.70 1.33 29.57
N GLY A 17 2.75 0.73 29.00
CA GLY A 17 3.17 -0.63 29.33
C GLY A 17 3.46 -0.82 30.82
N ASN A 18 4.11 0.15 31.46
CA ASN A 18 4.38 0.12 32.90
C ASN A 18 3.11 0.31 33.74
N GLU A 19 2.20 1.19 33.31
CA GLU A 19 0.93 1.44 34.02
C GLU A 19 -0.01 0.23 33.97
N LEU A 20 -0.05 -0.49 32.84
CA LEU A 20 -0.86 -1.70 32.66
C LEU A 20 -0.59 -2.78 33.72
N TRP A 21 0.65 -2.91 34.20
CA TRP A 21 1.01 -3.89 35.23
C TRP A 21 0.36 -3.62 36.60
N ASN A 22 -0.12 -2.40 36.83
CA ASN A 22 -0.69 -1.97 38.11
C ASN A 22 -2.23 -1.84 38.06
N ILE A 23 -2.86 -2.28 36.97
CA ILE A 23 -4.32 -2.24 36.82
C ILE A 23 -4.92 -3.55 37.30
N ASP A 24 -5.64 -3.51 38.41
CA ASP A 24 -6.57 -4.56 38.81
C ASP A 24 -7.95 -4.25 38.21
N GLY A 25 -8.51 -5.17 37.43
CA GLY A 25 -9.81 -4.98 36.79
C GLY A 25 -10.27 -6.19 36.00
N PRO A 26 -11.54 -6.22 35.56
CA PRO A 26 -12.05 -7.28 34.71
C PRO A 26 -11.34 -7.31 33.33
N GLU A 27 -11.24 -8.50 32.76
CA GLU A 27 -10.41 -8.81 31.58
C GLU A 27 -10.81 -8.00 30.33
N ASP A 28 -12.09 -7.66 30.23
CA ASP A 28 -12.70 -6.90 29.13
C ASP A 28 -12.25 -5.43 29.05
N LEU A 29 -11.71 -4.87 30.14
CA LEU A 29 -11.15 -3.51 30.12
C LEU A 29 -9.89 -3.41 29.24
N LEU A 30 -9.15 -4.51 29.10
CA LEU A 30 -7.93 -4.55 28.31
C LEU A 30 -8.21 -4.75 26.82
N ASP A 31 -9.38 -5.26 26.44
CA ASP A 31 -9.74 -5.51 25.04
C ASP A 31 -9.66 -4.23 24.20
N ASN A 32 -10.24 -3.12 24.68
CA ASN A 32 -10.18 -1.84 23.98
C ASN A 32 -8.74 -1.28 23.88
N ILE A 33 -7.90 -1.54 24.87
CA ILE A 33 -6.48 -1.14 24.82
C ILE A 33 -5.76 -1.99 23.78
N PHE A 34 -5.99 -3.30 23.78
CA PHE A 34 -5.43 -4.24 22.83
C PHE A 34 -5.86 -3.93 21.39
N GLU A 35 -7.13 -3.60 21.16
CA GLU A 35 -7.64 -3.15 19.85
C GLU A 35 -6.92 -1.89 19.37
N LYS A 36 -6.73 -0.90 20.25
CA LYS A 36 -6.01 0.35 19.91
C LYS A 36 -4.54 0.09 19.60
N LEU A 37 -3.88 -0.76 20.38
CA LEU A 37 -2.49 -1.16 20.15
C LEU A 37 -2.35 -1.93 18.83
N SER A 38 -3.28 -2.83 18.54
CA SER A 38 -3.32 -3.58 17.28
C SER A 38 -3.53 -2.63 16.09
N SER A 39 -4.43 -1.65 16.20
CA SER A 39 -4.62 -0.61 15.18
C SER A 39 -3.37 0.25 14.98
N LEU A 40 -2.70 0.64 16.08
CA LEU A 40 -1.45 1.39 16.00
C LEU A 40 -0.33 0.59 15.33
N LYS A 41 -0.18 -0.70 15.71
CA LYS A 41 0.76 -1.62 15.08
C LYS A 41 0.51 -1.72 13.57
N ALA A 42 -0.73 -1.95 13.16
CA ALA A 42 -1.12 -2.02 11.75
C ALA A 42 -0.74 -0.74 10.99
N ARG A 43 -1.00 0.43 11.58
CA ARG A 43 -0.58 1.73 11.01
C ARG A 43 0.93 1.85 10.85
N VAL A 44 1.70 1.40 11.84
CA VAL A 44 3.16 1.45 11.79
C VAL A 44 3.69 0.53 10.71
N GLU A 45 3.22 -0.72 10.63
CA GLU A 45 3.69 -1.70 9.64
C GLU A 45 3.36 -1.29 8.20
N VAL A 46 2.12 -0.87 7.93
CA VAL A 46 1.75 -0.35 6.61
C VAL A 46 2.59 0.88 6.25
N ARG A 47 2.77 1.80 7.20
CA ARG A 47 3.57 3.02 6.95
C ARG A 47 5.03 2.68 6.66
N LYS A 48 5.63 1.70 7.34
CA LYS A 48 7.00 1.24 7.06
C LYS A 48 7.14 0.73 5.63
N SER A 49 6.23 -0.14 5.19
CA SER A 49 6.24 -0.70 3.83
C SER A 49 6.10 0.39 2.77
N LEU A 50 5.09 1.25 2.88
CA LEU A 50 4.89 2.37 1.95
C LEU A 50 6.06 3.35 1.96
N GLN A 51 6.64 3.64 3.14
CA GLN A 51 7.79 4.53 3.25
C GLN A 51 9.06 3.92 2.65
N GLY A 52 9.23 2.60 2.74
CA GLY A 52 10.31 1.85 2.07
C GLY A 52 10.26 2.06 0.55
N THR A 53 9.08 1.89 -0.05
CA THR A 53 8.85 2.11 -1.48
C THR A 53 9.04 3.57 -1.88
N ALA A 54 8.50 4.51 -1.10
CA ALA A 54 8.68 5.93 -1.37
C ALA A 54 10.17 6.33 -1.34
N ASN A 55 10.94 5.79 -0.39
CA ASN A 55 12.38 6.01 -0.31
C ASN A 55 13.13 5.39 -1.49
N LEU A 56 12.71 4.20 -1.93
CA LEU A 56 13.25 3.57 -3.13
C LEU A 56 13.04 4.45 -4.36
N LEU A 57 11.81 4.90 -4.59
CA LEU A 57 11.45 5.76 -5.72
C LEU A 57 12.23 7.09 -5.72
N ARG A 58 12.48 7.67 -4.55
CA ARG A 58 13.26 8.92 -4.42
C ARG A 58 14.75 8.72 -4.65
N ARG A 59 15.30 7.56 -4.28
CA ARG A 59 16.73 7.26 -4.41
C ARG A 59 17.10 6.79 -5.81
N GLN A 60 16.19 6.11 -6.48
CA GLN A 60 16.43 5.56 -7.81
C GLN A 60 16.05 6.57 -8.89
N PRO A 61 16.98 7.02 -9.75
CA PRO A 61 16.67 7.88 -10.89
C PRO A 61 15.57 7.28 -11.78
N SER A 62 14.65 8.11 -12.28
CA SER A 62 13.49 7.66 -13.07
C SER A 62 13.87 7.05 -14.42
N ASP A 63 15.04 7.39 -14.96
CA ASP A 63 15.60 6.89 -16.22
C ASP A 63 16.24 5.50 -16.12
N LYS A 64 16.44 4.99 -14.89
CA LYS A 64 17.01 3.66 -14.65
C LYS A 64 15.92 2.68 -14.25
N ALA A 65 16.11 1.38 -14.47
CA ALA A 65 15.17 0.40 -13.94
C ALA A 65 15.23 0.34 -12.40
N LEU A 66 14.11 0.00 -11.76
CA LEU A 66 14.07 -0.32 -10.34
C LEU A 66 14.89 -1.58 -10.04
N PRO A 67 15.61 -1.62 -8.90
CA PRO A 67 16.45 -2.75 -8.55
C PRO A 67 15.63 -4.03 -8.34
N LYS A 68 16.29 -5.18 -8.49
CA LYS A 68 15.71 -6.52 -8.24
C LYS A 68 14.39 -6.78 -8.98
N GLN A 69 14.21 -6.15 -10.15
CA GLN A 69 12.98 -6.26 -10.95
C GLN A 69 11.71 -5.92 -10.15
N GLN A 70 11.78 -4.96 -9.21
CA GLN A 70 10.63 -4.58 -8.41
C GLN A 70 9.42 -4.14 -9.26
N ALA A 71 9.64 -3.53 -10.43
CA ALA A 71 8.56 -3.18 -11.35
C ALA A 71 7.72 -4.41 -11.77
N THR A 72 8.32 -5.61 -11.86
CA THR A 72 7.59 -6.85 -12.16
C THR A 72 6.57 -7.21 -11.07
N LYS A 73 6.78 -6.77 -9.81
CA LYS A 73 5.77 -6.96 -8.76
C LYS A 73 4.46 -6.25 -9.11
N VAL A 74 4.54 -5.08 -9.75
CA VAL A 74 3.35 -4.34 -10.21
C VAL A 74 2.54 -5.19 -11.17
N LYS A 75 3.18 -5.82 -12.15
CA LYS A 75 2.52 -6.74 -13.09
C LYS A 75 1.75 -7.83 -12.35
N HIS A 76 2.41 -8.53 -11.42
CA HIS A 76 1.78 -9.63 -10.67
C HIS A 76 0.66 -9.14 -9.76
N PHE A 77 0.84 -7.97 -9.16
CA PHE A 77 -0.15 -7.37 -8.29
C PHE A 77 -1.41 -6.93 -9.05
N ILE A 78 -1.25 -6.21 -10.17
CA ILE A 78 -2.38 -5.84 -11.04
C ILE A 78 -3.10 -7.09 -11.55
N ARG A 79 -2.36 -8.11 -12.02
CA ARG A 79 -2.97 -9.39 -12.40
C ARG A 79 -3.79 -9.98 -11.25
N PHE A 80 -3.26 -9.99 -10.03
CA PHE A 80 -3.98 -10.50 -8.87
C PHE A 80 -5.28 -9.73 -8.61
N VAL A 81 -5.24 -8.40 -8.66
CA VAL A 81 -6.40 -7.54 -8.37
C VAL A 81 -7.53 -7.79 -9.38
N PHE A 82 -7.22 -7.92 -10.66
CA PHE A 82 -8.22 -8.03 -11.74
C PHE A 82 -8.52 -9.47 -12.16
N ARG A 83 -7.80 -10.47 -11.66
CA ARG A 83 -8.10 -11.88 -11.98
C ARG A 83 -9.45 -12.30 -11.38
N LYS A 84 -10.29 -12.89 -12.23
CA LYS A 84 -11.55 -13.55 -11.83
C LYS A 84 -11.27 -14.92 -11.23
N ASP A 85 -11.04 -14.95 -9.93
CA ASP A 85 -10.92 -16.19 -9.15
C ASP A 85 -11.61 -15.95 -7.80
N SER A 86 -12.31 -16.97 -7.29
CA SER A 86 -13.15 -16.85 -6.10
C SER A 86 -12.34 -16.67 -4.81
N ARG A 87 -11.05 -17.02 -4.81
CA ARG A 87 -10.19 -16.89 -3.64
C ARG A 87 -9.73 -15.44 -3.45
N GLU A 88 -9.94 -14.88 -2.26
CA GLU A 88 -9.62 -13.48 -1.91
C GLU A 88 -10.42 -12.41 -2.68
N GLU A 89 -11.57 -12.77 -3.27
CA GLU A 89 -12.39 -11.84 -4.07
C GLU A 89 -12.79 -10.58 -3.30
N GLY A 90 -13.05 -10.69 -1.99
CA GLY A 90 -13.36 -9.53 -1.12
C GLY A 90 -12.24 -8.49 -1.12
N ARG A 91 -11.00 -8.93 -0.85
CA ARG A 91 -9.82 -8.04 -0.85
C ARG A 91 -9.52 -7.51 -2.25
N ARG A 92 -9.67 -8.33 -3.28
CA ARG A 92 -9.48 -7.89 -4.67
C ARG A 92 -10.42 -6.77 -5.05
N ARG A 93 -11.72 -6.90 -4.76
CA ARG A 93 -12.70 -5.83 -5.00
C ARG A 93 -12.34 -4.55 -4.28
N GLN A 94 -11.98 -4.65 -3.00
CA GLN A 94 -11.57 -3.48 -2.20
C GLN A 94 -10.29 -2.81 -2.73
N LEU A 95 -9.40 -3.56 -3.38
CA LEU A 95 -8.23 -2.99 -4.06
C LEU A 95 -8.60 -2.30 -5.38
N ARG A 96 -9.62 -2.78 -6.10
CA ARG A 96 -10.11 -2.13 -7.34
C ARG A 96 -10.70 -0.74 -7.09
N ASP A 97 -11.13 -0.46 -5.86
CA ASP A 97 -11.63 0.87 -5.46
C ASP A 97 -10.50 1.93 -5.35
N LEU A 98 -9.23 1.52 -5.36
CA LEU A 98 -8.10 2.45 -5.33
C LEU A 98 -7.87 3.10 -6.69
N ASP A 99 -7.37 4.34 -6.69
CA ASP A 99 -6.92 4.98 -7.92
C ASP A 99 -5.74 4.21 -8.58
N CYS A 100 -5.58 4.41 -9.89
CA CYS A 100 -4.61 3.67 -10.70
C CYS A 100 -3.17 3.80 -10.16
N ASP A 101 -2.78 4.99 -9.73
CA ASP A 101 -1.42 5.26 -9.26
C ASP A 101 -1.14 4.65 -7.88
N THR A 102 -2.12 4.75 -6.99
CA THR A 102 -2.09 4.13 -5.66
C THR A 102 -2.03 2.61 -5.81
N LEU A 103 -2.78 2.04 -6.76
CA LEU A 103 -2.73 0.60 -7.01
C LEU A 103 -1.36 0.13 -7.51
N LYS A 104 -0.74 0.87 -8.44
CA LYS A 104 0.64 0.61 -8.88
C LYS A 104 1.63 0.75 -7.72
N PHE A 105 1.47 1.77 -6.90
CA PHE A 105 2.33 2.01 -5.73
C PHE A 105 2.21 0.91 -4.68
N CYS A 106 0.99 0.40 -4.44
CA CYS A 106 0.75 -0.80 -3.64
C CYS A 106 1.46 -2.02 -4.24
N GLY A 107 1.39 -2.20 -5.57
CA GLY A 107 2.08 -3.29 -6.27
C GLY A 107 3.61 -3.21 -6.24
N LEU A 108 4.19 -2.03 -6.04
CA LEU A 108 5.62 -1.90 -5.72
C LEU A 108 5.90 -2.24 -4.25
N SER A 109 5.02 -1.78 -3.36
CA SER A 109 5.20 -1.91 -1.91
C SER A 109 5.03 -3.34 -1.42
N TYR A 110 4.13 -4.11 -2.01
CA TYR A 110 3.82 -5.46 -1.59
C TYR A 110 3.83 -6.44 -2.75
N SER A 111 4.24 -7.66 -2.48
CA SER A 111 3.95 -8.83 -3.31
C SER A 111 2.51 -9.27 -3.09
N THR A 112 1.99 -10.06 -4.02
CA THR A 112 0.66 -10.68 -3.88
C THR A 112 0.55 -11.50 -2.60
N GLU A 113 1.59 -12.26 -2.24
CA GLU A 113 1.60 -13.07 -1.03
C GLU A 113 1.55 -12.22 0.24
N GLU A 114 2.32 -11.11 0.30
CA GLU A 114 2.27 -10.18 1.43
C GLU A 114 0.88 -9.58 1.60
N ILE A 115 0.20 -9.19 0.50
CA ILE A 115 -1.14 -8.60 0.55
C ILE A 115 -2.20 -9.59 1.03
N ILE A 116 -2.08 -10.87 0.65
CA ILE A 116 -2.95 -11.94 1.15
C ILE A 116 -2.71 -12.18 2.63
N LYS A 117 -1.46 -12.08 3.09
CA LYS A 117 -1.06 -12.33 4.48
C LYS A 117 -1.26 -11.15 5.43
N LEU A 118 -1.47 -9.93 4.93
CA LEU A 118 -1.81 -8.80 5.80
C LEU A 118 -3.00 -9.18 6.68
N ASP A 119 -2.95 -8.83 7.95
CA ASP A 119 -4.16 -8.95 8.77
C ASP A 119 -5.22 -7.94 8.31
N ASP A 120 -6.48 -8.10 8.75
CA ASP A 120 -7.57 -7.25 8.30
C ASP A 120 -7.39 -5.78 8.73
N ALA A 121 -6.72 -5.53 9.85
CA ALA A 121 -6.45 -4.18 10.32
C ALA A 121 -5.39 -3.48 9.45
N GLU A 122 -4.32 -4.18 9.09
CA GLU A 122 -3.28 -3.72 8.17
C GLU A 122 -3.86 -3.47 6.78
N PHE A 123 -4.66 -4.41 6.26
CA PHE A 123 -5.29 -4.25 4.96
C PHE A 123 -6.24 -3.05 4.93
N GLU A 124 -7.06 -2.86 5.96
CA GLU A 124 -7.97 -1.71 6.04
C GLU A 124 -7.22 -0.38 6.20
N VAL A 125 -6.12 -0.36 6.95
CA VAL A 125 -5.23 0.81 7.02
C VAL A 125 -4.65 1.14 5.65
N LEU A 126 -4.15 0.15 4.90
CA LEU A 126 -3.62 0.33 3.56
C LEU A 126 -4.68 0.92 2.63
N ARG A 127 -5.90 0.37 2.64
CA ARG A 127 -7.00 0.84 1.81
C ARG A 127 -7.40 2.28 2.13
N ARG A 128 -7.51 2.63 3.42
CA ARG A 128 -7.93 3.98 3.85
C ARG A 128 -6.87 5.05 3.66
N HIS A 129 -5.60 4.71 3.84
CA HIS A 129 -4.52 5.71 3.91
C HIS A 129 -3.50 5.63 2.79
N GLY A 130 -3.55 4.61 1.92
CA GLY A 130 -2.60 4.42 0.82
C GLY A 130 -2.60 5.60 -0.14
N GLU A 131 -3.78 6.00 -0.59
CA GLU A 131 -3.98 7.14 -1.50
C GLU A 131 -3.53 8.46 -0.86
N GLU A 132 -3.97 8.74 0.37
CA GLU A 132 -3.55 9.91 1.14
C GLU A 132 -2.02 9.95 1.31
N PHE A 133 -1.40 8.81 1.61
CA PHE A 133 0.04 8.69 1.78
C PHE A 133 0.79 9.03 0.49
N PHE A 134 0.29 8.51 -0.64
CA PHE A 134 0.86 8.68 -1.97
C PHE A 134 0.80 10.14 -2.43
N HIS A 135 -0.39 10.74 -2.38
CA HIS A 135 -0.62 12.11 -2.84
C HIS A 135 0.08 13.15 -1.98
N ARG A 136 0.02 13.02 -0.64
CA ARG A 136 0.72 13.96 0.27
C ARG A 136 2.23 13.99 0.10
N ARG A 137 2.80 12.94 -0.51
CA ARG A 137 4.25 12.83 -0.75
C ARG A 137 4.64 13.12 -2.20
N ALA A 138 3.71 13.54 -3.04
CA ALA A 138 3.90 13.87 -4.45
C ALA A 138 4.65 12.76 -5.22
N LEU A 139 4.31 11.49 -4.97
CA LEU A 139 5.03 10.33 -5.51
C LEU A 139 4.71 10.03 -6.98
N ALA A 140 3.64 10.59 -7.54
CA ALA A 140 3.22 10.37 -8.93
C ALA A 140 4.37 10.57 -9.93
N ARG A 141 5.14 11.67 -9.81
CA ARG A 141 6.27 11.98 -10.71
C ARG A 141 7.41 10.96 -10.64
N LEU A 142 7.52 10.22 -9.54
CA LEU A 142 8.56 9.20 -9.35
C LEU A 142 8.06 7.81 -9.77
N LEU A 143 6.73 7.64 -9.85
CA LEU A 143 6.07 6.40 -10.20
C LEU A 143 5.98 6.20 -11.72
N TYR A 144 5.79 7.28 -12.50
CA TYR A 144 5.81 7.23 -13.96
C TYR A 144 7.24 7.00 -14.46
N ARG A 145 7.50 5.76 -14.89
CA ARG A 145 8.81 5.31 -15.34
C ARG A 145 8.66 4.13 -16.30
N PRO A 146 9.54 4.00 -17.31
CA PRO A 146 9.36 3.04 -18.39
C PRO A 146 9.26 1.58 -17.93
N ASP A 147 9.95 1.19 -16.87
CA ASP A 147 9.91 -0.19 -16.36
C ASP A 147 8.61 -0.52 -15.64
N VAL A 148 7.98 0.45 -14.96
CA VAL A 148 6.66 0.28 -14.32
C VAL A 148 5.56 0.30 -15.38
N ASP A 149 5.61 1.24 -16.32
CA ASP A 149 4.61 1.35 -17.39
C ASP A 149 4.62 0.08 -18.25
N LYS A 150 5.82 -0.41 -18.64
CA LYS A 150 5.97 -1.68 -19.35
C LYS A 150 5.46 -2.88 -18.56
N ALA A 151 5.58 -2.87 -17.23
CA ALA A 151 5.07 -3.95 -16.39
C ALA A 151 3.54 -3.95 -16.33
N VAL A 152 2.91 -2.76 -16.38
CA VAL A 152 1.46 -2.58 -16.42
C VAL A 152 0.90 -2.93 -17.80
N ASP A 153 1.55 -2.46 -18.87
CA ASP A 153 1.11 -2.67 -20.26
C ASP A 153 1.38 -4.09 -20.78
N ALA A 154 2.08 -4.91 -20.00
CA ALA A 154 2.32 -6.30 -20.35
C ALA A 154 0.98 -7.06 -20.34
N LYS A 155 0.39 -7.19 -21.54
CA LYS A 155 -0.87 -7.91 -21.79
C LYS A 155 -0.95 -9.17 -20.92
N PHE A 156 -2.03 -9.27 -20.15
CA PHE A 156 -2.35 -10.48 -19.41
C PHE A 156 -3.07 -11.44 -20.36
N GLU A 157 -2.61 -12.68 -20.42
CA GLU A 157 -3.21 -13.73 -21.27
C GLU A 157 -4.55 -14.24 -20.73
N ASP A 158 -5.01 -13.80 -19.55
CA ASP A 158 -6.32 -14.12 -18.99
C ASP A 158 -7.29 -12.95 -19.28
N PRO A 159 -8.17 -13.06 -20.30
CA PRO A 159 -9.10 -12.02 -20.69
C PRO A 159 -10.47 -12.36 -20.08
N ASP A 160 -10.62 -12.24 -18.77
CA ASP A 160 -11.91 -12.49 -18.12
C ASP A 160 -12.16 -11.46 -17.00
N ASP A 161 -11.92 -10.19 -17.31
CA ASP A 161 -12.39 -9.08 -16.50
C ASP A 161 -13.71 -8.53 -17.07
N ASP A 162 -14.57 -7.98 -16.22
CA ASP A 162 -15.87 -7.40 -16.57
C ASP A 162 -15.77 -6.02 -17.25
N GLY A 163 -14.60 -5.67 -17.79
CA GLY A 163 -14.28 -4.33 -18.30
C GLY A 163 -13.50 -3.46 -17.31
N SER A 164 -13.30 -3.90 -16.05
CA SER A 164 -12.63 -3.09 -15.04
C SER A 164 -11.12 -2.91 -15.31
N TYR A 165 -10.45 -3.91 -15.87
CA TYR A 165 -9.06 -3.86 -16.33
C TYR A 165 -8.90 -2.91 -17.52
N GLU A 166 -9.81 -2.95 -18.49
CA GLU A 166 -9.81 -2.01 -19.61
C GLU A 166 -9.95 -0.56 -19.10
N THR A 167 -10.81 -0.33 -18.11
CA THR A 167 -10.98 0.97 -17.46
C THR A 167 -9.71 1.42 -16.73
N PHE A 168 -9.04 0.50 -16.04
CA PHE A 168 -7.75 0.74 -15.39
C PHE A 168 -6.66 1.10 -16.41
N ILE A 169 -6.56 0.38 -17.54
CA ILE A 169 -5.60 0.68 -18.60
C ILE A 169 -5.90 2.01 -19.30
N GLN A 170 -7.16 2.36 -19.53
CA GLN A 170 -7.55 3.68 -20.04
C GLN A 170 -7.13 4.80 -19.07
N SER A 171 -7.30 4.58 -17.77
CA SER A 171 -6.86 5.51 -16.73
C SER A 171 -5.33 5.64 -16.73
N ASN A 172 -4.59 4.54 -16.88
CA ASN A 172 -3.13 4.56 -17.03
C ASN A 172 -2.68 5.43 -18.23
N ASN A 173 -3.31 5.23 -19.39
CA ASN A 173 -2.93 5.90 -20.62
C ASN A 173 -3.34 7.38 -20.67
N SER A 174 -4.43 7.76 -20.01
CA SER A 174 -4.91 9.14 -19.96
C SER A 174 -4.06 10.06 -19.09
N VAL A 175 -3.32 9.52 -18.11
CA VAL A 175 -2.37 10.30 -17.29
C VAL A 175 -0.98 10.39 -17.92
N GLY A 176 -0.68 9.54 -18.91
CA GLY A 176 0.58 9.56 -19.69
C GLY A 176 0.62 10.58 -20.85
N LEU A 177 -0.49 11.24 -21.16
CA LEU A 177 -0.49 12.35 -22.11
C LEU A 177 -0.02 13.63 -21.38
N PRO A 178 1.01 14.34 -21.89
CA PRO A 178 1.26 15.70 -21.44
C PRO A 178 -0.05 16.50 -21.63
N LYS A 179 -0.50 17.19 -20.58
CA LYS A 179 -1.42 18.31 -20.82
C LYS A 179 -0.62 19.33 -21.61
N ASP A 180 -0.94 19.42 -22.89
CA ASP A 180 -0.24 20.24 -23.87
C ASP A 180 -0.02 21.68 -23.38
N VAL A 181 1.12 22.21 -23.80
CA VAL A 181 1.43 23.64 -23.96
C VAL A 181 0.41 24.29 -24.87
#